data_AF-K2QQG3-F1
#
_entry.id   AF-K2QQG3-F1
#
_cell.length_a   1.000
_cell.length_b   1.000
_cell.length_c   1.000
_cell.angle_alpha   90.00
_cell.angle_beta   90.00
_cell.angle_gamma   90.00
#
_symmetry.space_group_name_H-M   'P 1'
#
loop_
_entity.id
_entity.type
_entity.pdbx_description
1 polymer ?
#
loop_
_entity_poly.entity_id
_entity_poly.type
_entity_poly.pdbx_seq_one_letter_code
_entity_poly.pdbx_strand_id
1 'polypeptide(L)'
;MYNDALNYLKTQILCAEVEDAVGLRRLVEQRLDQALTSVHTNDYVEDCLFQITEALGQLDTGSTDPVKLRDYLLGAIEALRDELHLCDIEADVRQSAVGF
;
A
#
# COMPACT_ATOMS: atom_id res chain seq x y z
N MET A 1 12.46 -3.21 -5.11
CA MET A 1 12.01 -3.91 -3.89
C MET A 1 10.81 -3.14 -3.36
N TYR A 2 9.67 -3.81 -3.15
CA TYR A 2 8.41 -3.18 -2.73
C TYR A 2 8.57 -2.34 -1.44
N ASN A 3 9.49 -2.75 -0.56
CA ASN A 3 9.75 -2.09 0.72
C ASN A 3 10.21 -0.63 0.56
N ASP A 4 11.14 -0.35 -0.36
CA ASP A 4 11.58 1.02 -0.65
C ASP A 4 10.45 1.87 -1.23
N ALA A 5 9.65 1.29 -2.13
CA ALA A 5 8.53 1.98 -2.76
C ALA A 5 7.45 2.37 -1.73
N LEU A 6 7.09 1.45 -0.83
CA LEU A 6 6.08 1.68 0.20
C LEU A 6 6.58 2.59 1.33
N ASN A 7 7.85 2.49 1.74
CA ASN A 7 8.43 3.41 2.72
C ASN A 7 8.51 4.83 2.16
N TYR A 8 8.92 4.98 0.90
CA TYR A 8 8.93 6.29 0.23
C TYR A 8 7.52 6.85 0.04
N LEU A 9 6.53 5.99 -0.23
CA LEU A 9 5.11 6.39 -0.29
C LEU A 9 4.63 6.93 1.06
N LYS A 10 4.93 6.25 2.18
CA LYS A 10 4.57 6.74 3.52
C LYS A 10 5.15 8.12 3.81
N THR A 11 6.42 8.35 3.49
CA THR A 11 7.04 9.67 3.71
C THR A 11 6.35 10.76 2.89
N GLN A 12 5.99 10.47 1.64
CA GLN A 12 5.26 11.43 0.79
C GLN A 12 3.86 11.73 1.33
N ILE A 13 3.13 10.73 1.82
CA ILE A 13 1.80 10.92 2.43
C ILE A 13 1.89 11.75 3.72
N LEU A 14 2.91 11.52 4.54
CA LEU A 14 3.15 12.30 5.76
C LEU A 14 3.45 13.78 5.45
N CYS A 15 4.18 14.05 4.38
CA CYS A 15 4.60 15.39 3.97
C CYS A 15 3.60 16.10 3.04
N ALA A 16 2.66 15.38 2.41
CA ALA A 16 1.69 15.97 1.49
C ALA A 16 0.74 16.90 2.23
N GLU A 17 0.35 18.01 1.60
CA GLU A 17 -0.80 18.80 2.06
C GLU A 17 -2.08 18.11 1.56
N VAL A 18 -3.08 17.94 2.43
CA VAL A 18 -4.30 17.17 2.09
C VAL A 18 -5.17 17.88 1.03
N GLU A 19 -4.83 19.12 0.66
CA GLU A 19 -5.55 19.92 -0.32
C GLU A 19 -5.36 19.42 -1.77
N ASP A 20 -4.32 18.63 -2.07
CA ASP A 20 -4.10 18.00 -3.39
C ASP A 20 -4.47 16.51 -3.39
N ALA A 21 -5.77 16.23 -3.22
CA ALA A 21 -6.32 14.86 -3.22
C ALA A 21 -6.01 14.10 -4.53
N VAL A 22 -6.06 14.78 -5.68
CA VAL A 22 -5.81 14.19 -7.00
C VAL A 22 -4.34 13.81 -7.16
N GLY A 23 -3.42 14.69 -6.74
CA GLY A 23 -1.99 14.42 -6.72
C GLY A 23 -1.64 13.27 -5.78
N LEU A 24 -2.21 13.26 -4.58
CA LEU A 24 -2.00 12.19 -3.59
C LEU A 24 -2.48 10.84 -4.11
N ARG A 25 -3.67 10.78 -4.69
CA ARG A 25 -4.23 9.56 -5.30
C ARG A 25 -3.30 9.01 -6.39
N ARG A 26 -2.91 9.85 -7.34
CA ARG A 26 -2.06 9.43 -8.46
C ARG A 26 -0.71 8.91 -7.98
N LEU A 27 -0.16 9.55 -6.94
CA LEU A 27 1.10 9.17 -6.33
C LEU A 27 0.98 7.81 -5.63
N VAL A 28 -0.12 7.56 -4.90
CA VAL A 28 -0.39 6.25 -4.28
C VAL A 28 -0.55 5.17 -5.34
N GLU A 29 -1.42 5.36 -6.34
CA GLU A 29 -1.64 4.40 -7.42
C GLU A 29 -0.35 4.04 -8.15
N GLN A 30 0.47 5.04 -8.52
CA GLN A 30 1.74 4.82 -9.20
C GLN A 30 2.74 4.01 -8.35
N ARG A 31 2.78 4.24 -7.04
CA ARG A 31 3.70 3.54 -6.14
C ARG A 31 3.23 2.12 -5.82
N LEU A 32 1.92 1.91 -5.73
CA LEU A 32 1.34 0.58 -5.60
C LEU A 32 1.64 -0.26 -6.83
N ASP A 33 1.43 0.27 -8.04
CA ASP A 33 1.75 -0.42 -9.28
C ASP A 33 3.23 -0.87 -9.32
N GLN A 34 4.15 0.02 -8.94
CA GLN A 34 5.57 -0.30 -8.81
C GLN A 34 5.88 -1.37 -7.75
N ALA A 35 5.17 -1.35 -6.61
CA ALA A 35 5.37 -2.31 -5.53
C ALA A 35 4.84 -3.71 -5.89
N LEU A 36 3.74 -3.77 -6.64
CA LEU A 36 3.03 -5.01 -6.99
C LEU A 36 3.56 -5.68 -8.27
N THR A 37 4.29 -4.95 -9.13
CA THR A 37 4.81 -5.46 -10.42
C THR A 37 5.58 -6.79 -10.27
N SER A 38 6.19 -7.05 -9.12
CA SER A 38 7.04 -8.22 -8.88
C SER A 38 6.51 -9.22 -7.85
N VAL A 39 5.29 -9.04 -7.32
CA VAL A 39 4.77 -9.86 -6.20
C VAL A 39 3.56 -10.70 -6.64
N HIS A 40 3.51 -11.96 -6.21
CA HIS A 40 2.29 -12.76 -6.31
C HIS A 40 1.27 -12.22 -5.31
N THR A 41 0.16 -11.67 -5.82
CA THR A 41 -0.95 -11.21 -5.00
C THR A 41 -1.69 -12.39 -4.38
N ASN A 42 -2.07 -12.27 -3.11
CA ASN A 42 -2.96 -13.19 -2.40
C ASN A 42 -4.21 -12.40 -1.94
N ASP A 43 -5.21 -13.11 -1.40
CA ASP A 43 -6.47 -12.50 -0.96
C ASP A 43 -6.24 -11.36 0.07
N TYR A 44 -5.23 -11.49 0.94
CA TYR A 44 -4.89 -10.47 1.94
C TYR A 44 -4.27 -9.19 1.34
N VAL A 45 -3.45 -9.34 0.30
CA VAL A 45 -2.91 -8.23 -0.48
C VAL A 45 -4.05 -7.52 -1.21
N GLU A 46 -4.98 -8.26 -1.80
CA GLU A 46 -6.17 -7.67 -2.46
C GLU A 46 -7.06 -6.91 -1.48
N ASP A 47 -7.28 -7.44 -0.27
CA ASP A 47 -8.02 -6.74 0.79
C ASP A 47 -7.32 -5.42 1.20
N CYS A 48 -5.99 -5.43 1.34
CA CYS A 48 -5.24 -4.21 1.63
C CYS A 48 -5.36 -3.17 0.50
N LEU A 49 -5.31 -3.61 -0.76
CA LEU A 49 -5.48 -2.71 -1.91
C LEU A 49 -6.89 -2.14 -1.99
N PHE A 50 -7.90 -2.93 -1.62
CA PHE A 50 -9.27 -2.47 -1.53
C PHE A 50 -9.41 -1.36 -0.48
N GLN A 51 -8.86 -1.56 0.73
CA GLN A 51 -8.87 -0.54 1.79
C GLN A 51 -8.18 0.76 1.38
N ILE A 52 -7.02 0.66 0.71
CA ILE A 52 -6.32 1.84 0.18
C ILE A 52 -7.17 2.55 -0.86
N THR A 53 -7.82 1.82 -1.77
CA THR A 53 -8.70 2.40 -2.79
C THR A 53 -9.92 3.07 -2.17
N GLU A 54 -10.52 2.48 -1.14
CA GLU A 54 -11.64 3.07 -0.40
C GLU A 54 -11.23 4.38 0.29
N ALA A 55 -10.05 4.40 0.94
CA ALA A 55 -9.49 5.61 1.52
C ALA A 55 -9.30 6.72 0.47
N LEU A 56 -8.78 6.38 -0.71
CA LEU A 56 -8.62 7.33 -1.80
C LEU A 56 -9.97 7.86 -2.31
N GLY A 57 -11.01 7.02 -2.38
CA GLY A 57 -12.37 7.47 -2.71
C GLY A 57 -12.95 8.44 -1.67
N GLN A 58 -12.59 8.29 -0.40
CA GLN A 58 -13.01 9.24 0.65
C GLN A 58 -12.32 10.60 0.52
N LEU A 59 -11.11 10.68 -0.04
CA LEU A 59 -10.42 11.96 -0.34
C LEU A 59 -11.22 12.78 -1.34
N ASP A 60 -11.74 12.14 -2.40
CA ASP A 60 -12.49 12.80 -3.48
C ASP A 60 -13.85 13.35 -3.01
N THR A 61 -14.45 12.74 -1.98
CA THR A 61 -15.76 13.15 -1.46
C THR A 61 -15.68 14.24 -0.39
N GLY A 62 -14.49 14.51 0.16
CA GLY A 62 -14.30 15.47 1.26
C GLY A 62 -15.14 15.15 2.52
N SER A 63 -15.64 13.92 2.63
CA SER A 63 -16.62 13.52 3.65
C SER A 63 -15.98 13.17 4.99
N THR A 64 -14.66 12.99 5.00
CA THR A 64 -13.89 12.49 6.14
C THR A 64 -12.83 13.49 6.58
N ASP A 65 -12.56 13.51 7.89
CA ASP A 65 -11.52 14.33 8.48
C ASP A 65 -10.15 14.02 7.81
N PRO A 66 -9.46 15.04 7.27
CA PRO A 66 -8.18 14.89 6.55
C PRO A 66 -7.10 14.15 7.33
N VAL A 67 -7.06 14.32 8.66
CA VAL A 67 -6.05 13.69 9.53
C VAL A 67 -6.39 12.22 9.72
N LYS A 68 -7.65 11.90 10.04
CA LYS A 68 -8.10 10.51 10.17
C LYS A 68 -7.93 9.72 8.88
N LEU A 69 -8.21 10.36 7.75
CA LEU A 69 -8.07 9.72 6.44
C LEU A 69 -6.61 9.41 6.11
N ARG A 70 -5.70 10.34 6.45
CA ARG A 70 -4.26 10.13 6.34
C ARG A 70 -3.79 8.98 7.23
N ASP A 71 -4.20 8.94 8.49
CA ASP A 71 -3.82 7.88 9.42
C ASP A 71 -4.31 6.51 8.93
N TYR A 72 -5.55 6.45 8.42
CA TYR A 72 -6.12 5.25 7.83
C TYR A 72 -5.32 4.79 6.60
N LEU A 73 -5.00 5.71 5.67
CA LEU A 73 -4.20 5.41 4.48
C LEU A 73 -2.81 4.90 4.85
N LEU A 74 -2.16 5.52 5.84
CA LEU A 74 -0.84 5.08 6.34
C LEU A 74 -0.91 3.67 6.94
N GLY A 75 -1.94 3.38 7.73
CA GLY A 75 -2.16 2.05 8.32
C GLY A 75 -2.39 0.98 7.25
N ALA A 76 -3.20 1.27 6.23
CA ALA A 76 -3.46 0.34 5.14
C ALA A 76 -2.19 0.05 4.30
N ILE A 77 -1.32 1.05 4.11
CA ILE A 77 -0.01 0.86 3.44
C ILE A 77 0.96 0.04 4.30
N GLU A 78 0.93 0.21 5.63
CA GLU A 78 1.71 -0.65 6.54
C GLU A 78 1.24 -2.10 6.50
N ALA A 79 -0.08 -2.33 6.56
CA ALA A 79 -0.65 -3.67 6.44
C ALA A 79 -0.26 -4.32 5.12
N LEU A 80 -0.37 -3.59 3.99
CA LEU A 80 0.07 -4.09 2.68
C LEU A 80 1.56 -4.48 2.69
N ARG A 81 2.42 -3.66 3.29
CA ARG A 81 3.86 -3.97 3.36
C ARG A 81 4.10 -5.26 4.14
N ASP A 82 3.43 -5.43 5.27
CA ASP A 82 3.60 -6.59 6.13
C ASP A 82 3.09 -7.86 5.42
N GLU A 83 1.96 -7.79 4.70
CA GLU A 83 1.47 -8.91 3.87
C GLU A 83 2.40 -9.26 2.72
N LEU A 84 2.94 -8.26 2.00
CA LEU A 84 3.92 -8.52 0.94
C LEU A 84 5.21 -9.14 1.50
N HIS A 85 5.59 -8.78 2.73
CA HIS A 85 6.72 -9.40 3.41
C HIS A 85 6.46 -10.86 3.77
N LEU A 86 5.25 -11.17 4.24
CA LEU A 86 4.83 -12.56 4.48
C LEU A 86 4.84 -13.39 3.19
N CYS A 87 4.33 -12.84 2.08
CA CYS A 87 4.39 -13.49 0.77
C CYS A 87 5.82 -13.84 0.33
N ASP A 88 6.77 -12.92 0.57
CA ASP A 88 8.18 -13.10 0.22
C ASP A 88 8.82 -14.23 1.06
N ILE A 89 8.54 -14.25 2.37
CA ILE A 89 8.99 -15.32 3.28
C ILE A 89 8.38 -16.67 2.89
N GLU A 90 7.08 -16.73 2.61
CA GLU A 90 6.41 -17.98 2.21
C GLU A 90 6.96 -18.53 0.89
N ALA A 91 7.28 -17.66 -0.07
CA ALA A 91 7.89 -18.05 -1.33
C ALA A 91 9.29 -18.65 -1.12
N ASP A 92 10.11 -18.04 -0.25
CA ASP A 92 11.44 -18.52 0.10
C ASP A 92 11.39 -19.88 0.82
N VAL A 93 10.49 -20.04 1.79
CA VAL A 93 10.26 -21.32 2.49
C VAL A 93 9.84 -22.43 1.53
N ARG A 94 8.94 -22.14 0.59
CA ARG A 94 8.51 -23.11 -0.43
C ARG A 94 9.64 -23.48 -1.39
N GLN A 95 10.51 -22.53 -1.79
CA GLN A 95 11.67 -22.84 -2.61
C GLN A 95 12.71 -23.70 -1.87
N SER A 96 12.91 -23.45 -0.57
CA SER A 96 13.82 -24.24 0.25
C SER A 96 13.34 -25.68 0.46
N ALA A 97 12.02 -25.91 0.53
CA ALA A 97 11.43 -27.23 0.74
C ALA A 97 11.45 -28.16 -0.50
N VAL A 98 11.62 -27.62 -1.70
CA VAL A 98 11.63 -28.39 -2.97
C VAL A 98 13.04 -28.82 -3.38
N GLY A 99 14.07 -28.45 -2.62
CA GLY A 99 15.45 -28.89 -2.82
C GLY A 99 15.79 -30.17 -2.04
N PHE A 100 15.26 -31.32 -2.45
CA PHE A 100 15.76 -32.64 -2.04
C PHE A 100 15.68 -33.65 -3.19
#